data_AF-A0A9Q0Z792-F1
#
_entry.id   AF-A0A9Q0Z792-F1
#
_cell.length_a   1.000
_cell.length_b   1.000
_cell.length_c   1.000
_cell.angle_alpha   90.00
_cell.angle_beta   90.00
_cell.angle_gamma   90.00
#
_symmetry.space_group_name_H-M   'P 1'
#
loop_
_entity.id
_entity.type
_entity.pdbx_description
1 polymer ?
#
loop_
_entity_poly.entity_id
_entity_poly.type
_entity_poly.pdbx_seq_one_letter_code
_entity_poly.pdbx_strand_id
1 'polypeptide(L)'
;MQPTTEPPQTILDLVTDVLSLLLLSTITVQSFVGRWQVLRTKLTSLQSSLTCLSESPLWSQNPLLHTLLPSLLSTLQRLLALSHQCSSTSSLPGGKLLFQSDLDIASSSLSNHLHDLDLLLRSGVLHQSNAIILSHPGPGSGKEDLIFFIHDLFTRLQVGGVEFKRKALESLLQILNTDRKSASLVAKEGNVGYLISLLDFTNQPLIREQAISAVSILAASNDESRNIIFEEGGLGHLLRILETGSMPLKEKAAIAIEAIIGDPDNGWAISAYGGVSVLIEACRCGSQVTQTHAVGAIRNVAGVEDIKMALAEEGVVPVIIHLIVSGSSAAQEKAADCIAILASSGGYFRDLIIQEKGLQGLMHLIQDLPGFGYNRTCITCT
;
A
#
# COMPACT_ATOMS: atom_id res chain seq x y z
N MET A 1 30.15 16.39 -9.53
CA MET A 1 30.20 17.59 -8.67
C MET A 1 29.09 17.44 -7.64
N GLN A 2 29.45 17.18 -6.39
CA GLN A 2 28.48 17.12 -5.29
C GLN A 2 27.83 18.51 -5.15
N PRO A 3 26.50 18.61 -5.06
CA PRO A 3 25.88 19.87 -4.68
C PRO A 3 26.32 20.17 -3.25
N THR A 4 26.97 21.32 -3.06
CA THR A 4 27.30 21.88 -1.76
C THR A 4 25.99 22.11 -1.00
N THR A 5 25.65 21.18 -0.11
CA THR A 5 24.54 21.33 0.83
C THR A 5 24.90 22.44 1.82
N GLU A 6 24.25 23.60 1.69
CA GLU A 6 24.30 24.65 2.71
C GLU A 6 23.88 24.05 4.07
N PRO A 7 24.48 24.52 5.18
CA PRO A 7 24.15 23.97 6.48
C PRO A 7 22.65 24.19 6.77
N PRO A 8 21.94 23.18 7.31
CA PRO A 8 20.49 23.22 7.51
C PRO A 8 20.03 24.39 8.40
N GLN A 9 20.94 24.93 9.20
CA GLN A 9 20.72 26.13 10.02
C GLN A 9 20.51 27.39 9.17
N THR A 10 21.31 27.58 8.12
CA THR A 10 21.16 28.71 7.19
C THR A 10 19.84 28.63 6.41
N ILE A 11 19.39 27.43 6.08
CA ILE A 11 18.12 27.22 5.38
C ILE A 11 16.95 27.47 6.33
N LEU A 12 17.03 27.04 7.60
CA LEU A 12 15.99 27.31 8.59
C LEU A 12 15.85 28.83 8.84
N ASP A 13 16.97 29.54 9.01
CA ASP A 13 16.98 30.99 9.19
C ASP A 13 16.30 31.68 7.99
N LEU A 14 16.65 31.27 6.77
CA LEU A 14 16.04 31.78 5.54
C LEU A 14 14.54 31.47 5.44
N VAL A 15 14.11 30.28 5.86
CA VAL A 15 12.69 29.91 5.94
C VAL A 15 11.96 30.79 6.94
N THR A 16 12.53 31.05 8.12
CA THR A 16 11.92 31.90 9.14
C THR A 16 11.84 33.37 8.73
N ASP A 17 12.84 33.87 8.00
CA ASP A 17 12.84 35.22 7.45
C ASP A 17 11.76 35.38 6.38
N VAL A 18 11.70 34.46 5.41
CA VAL A 18 10.67 34.47 4.36
C VAL A 18 9.27 34.33 4.95
N LEU A 19 9.10 33.47 5.96
CA LEU A 19 7.83 33.30 6.67
C LEU A 19 7.37 34.59 7.35
N SER A 20 8.28 35.29 8.02
CA SER A 20 8.00 36.56 8.69
C SER A 20 7.58 37.65 7.70
N LEU A 21 8.28 37.74 6.57
CA LEU A 21 7.92 38.65 5.46
C LEU A 21 6.56 38.30 4.86
N LEU A 22 6.26 37.02 4.68
CA LEU A 22 5.00 36.53 4.11
C LEU A 22 3.82 36.79 5.06
N LEU A 23 3.99 36.58 6.37
CA LEU A 23 2.97 36.89 7.37
C LEU A 23 2.61 38.39 7.37
N LEU A 24 3.61 39.27 7.15
CA LEU A 24 3.38 40.70 6.97
C LEU A 24 2.66 40.99 5.64
N SER A 25 3.10 40.40 4.53
CA SER A 25 2.51 40.65 3.21
C SER A 25 1.06 40.15 3.09
N THR A 26 0.67 39.09 3.83
CA THR A 26 -0.73 38.63 3.85
C THR A 26 -1.72 39.69 4.37
N ILE A 27 -1.25 40.70 5.13
CA ILE A 27 -2.09 41.80 5.64
C ILE A 27 -2.35 42.85 4.55
N THR A 28 -1.39 43.06 3.64
CA THR A 28 -1.45 44.13 2.64
C THR A 28 -2.22 43.72 1.38
N VAL A 29 -2.55 42.44 1.23
CA VAL A 29 -3.26 41.91 0.06
C VAL A 29 -4.75 42.30 0.07
N GLN A 30 -5.19 42.96 -1.00
CA GLN A 30 -6.57 43.41 -1.18
C GLN A 30 -7.43 42.46 -2.03
N SER A 31 -6.83 41.46 -2.68
CA SER A 31 -7.51 40.50 -3.57
C SER A 31 -7.50 39.09 -2.99
N PHE A 32 -8.56 38.29 -3.21
CA PHE A 32 -8.70 36.92 -2.69
C PHE A 32 -8.56 36.78 -1.16
N VAL A 33 -9.03 37.78 -0.40
CA VAL A 33 -8.86 37.90 1.06
C VAL A 33 -9.18 36.61 1.84
N GLY A 34 -10.28 35.92 1.51
CA GLY A 34 -10.65 34.68 2.20
C GLY A 34 -9.62 33.55 2.06
N ARG A 35 -9.00 33.39 0.89
CA ARG A 35 -7.96 32.37 0.67
C ARG A 35 -6.65 32.73 1.38
N TRP A 36 -6.30 34.01 1.37
CA TRP A 36 -5.13 34.52 2.10
C TRP A 36 -5.30 34.43 3.62
N GLN A 37 -6.52 34.55 4.16
CA GLN A 37 -6.82 34.28 5.57
C GLN A 37 -6.55 32.80 5.93
N VAL A 38 -7.00 31.86 5.11
CA VAL A 38 -6.72 30.42 5.30
C VAL A 38 -5.22 30.12 5.17
N LEU A 39 -4.53 30.77 4.23
CA LEU A 39 -3.07 30.65 4.13
C LEU A 39 -2.38 31.21 5.37
N ARG A 40 -2.83 32.35 5.90
CA ARG A 40 -2.25 32.96 7.10
C ARG A 40 -2.34 32.04 8.31
N THR A 41 -3.48 31.39 8.55
CA THR A 41 -3.61 30.43 9.66
C THR A 41 -2.63 29.26 9.51
N LYS A 42 -2.47 28.74 8.28
CA LYS A 42 -1.46 27.71 7.97
C LYS A 42 -0.03 28.21 8.22
N LEU A 43 0.31 29.43 7.81
CA LEU A 43 1.63 30.02 8.02
C LEU A 43 1.93 30.24 9.52
N THR A 44 0.94 30.62 10.32
CA THR A 44 1.11 30.72 11.78
C THR A 44 1.32 29.34 12.41
N SER A 45 0.60 28.31 11.95
CA SER A 45 0.86 26.93 12.37
C SER A 45 2.27 26.47 11.99
N LEU A 46 2.75 26.86 10.80
CA LEU A 46 4.10 26.55 10.35
C LEU A 46 5.13 27.19 11.28
N GLN A 47 4.90 28.44 11.69
CA GLN A 47 5.78 29.13 12.63
C GLN A 47 5.90 28.34 13.94
N SER A 48 4.78 27.86 14.51
CA SER A 48 4.82 27.04 15.73
C SER A 48 5.54 25.71 15.54
N SER A 49 5.34 25.02 14.41
CA SER A 49 6.03 23.76 14.12
C SER A 49 7.54 23.96 13.96
N LEU A 50 7.96 25.05 13.30
CA LEU A 50 9.38 25.39 13.14
C LEU A 50 10.04 25.75 14.47
N THR A 51 9.35 26.45 15.38
CA THR A 51 9.88 26.70 16.73
C THR A 51 10.09 25.39 17.49
N CYS A 52 9.12 24.48 17.51
CA CYS A 52 9.27 23.17 18.16
C CYS A 52 10.40 22.33 17.52
N LEU A 53 10.57 22.42 16.20
CA LEU A 53 11.67 21.76 15.50
C LEU A 53 13.03 22.33 15.93
N SER A 54 13.14 23.65 16.07
CA SER A 54 14.39 24.31 16.50
C SER A 54 14.79 23.97 17.94
N GLU A 55 13.82 23.66 18.80
CA GLU A 55 14.02 23.24 20.19
C GLU A 55 14.52 21.79 20.33
N SER A 56 14.42 20.98 19.26
CA SER A 56 14.81 19.57 19.28
C SER A 56 16.34 19.39 19.23
N PRO A 57 16.96 18.47 19.98
CA PRO A 57 18.43 18.41 20.11
C PRO A 57 19.18 17.93 18.85
N LEU A 58 18.52 17.23 17.91
CA LEU A 58 19.18 16.55 16.78
C LEU A 58 18.64 16.95 15.40
N TRP A 59 17.87 18.03 15.29
CA TRP A 59 17.21 18.40 14.02
C TRP A 59 18.22 18.69 12.90
N SER A 60 19.35 19.34 13.20
CA SER A 60 20.34 19.74 12.20
C SER A 60 21.08 18.57 11.54
N GLN A 61 21.00 17.36 12.11
CA GLN A 61 21.65 16.16 11.60
C GLN A 61 20.67 15.22 10.90
N ASN A 62 19.36 15.51 10.94
CA ASN A 62 18.36 14.61 10.40
C ASN A 62 18.28 14.74 8.87
N PRO A 63 18.51 13.65 8.12
CA PRO A 63 18.59 13.73 6.67
C PRO A 63 17.25 13.98 5.97
N LEU A 64 16.11 13.77 6.64
CA LEU A 64 14.78 14.08 6.12
C LEU A 64 14.55 15.60 6.02
N LEU A 65 15.19 16.38 6.88
CA LEU A 65 15.09 17.84 6.88
C LEU A 65 15.90 18.48 5.74
N HIS A 66 16.95 17.80 5.25
CA HIS A 66 17.67 18.25 4.06
C HIS A 66 16.82 18.23 2.78
N THR A 67 15.76 17.41 2.73
CA THR A 67 14.81 17.41 1.61
C THR A 67 13.61 18.32 1.88
N LEU A 68 13.11 18.36 3.12
CA LEU A 68 11.89 19.07 3.47
C LEU A 68 12.07 20.59 3.60
N LEU A 69 13.19 21.06 4.17
CA LEU A 69 13.41 22.50 4.36
C LEU A 69 13.56 23.25 3.02
N PRO A 70 14.32 22.76 2.02
CA PRO A 70 14.39 23.41 0.71
C PRO A 70 13.06 23.41 -0.04
N SER A 71 12.27 22.33 0.04
CA SER A 71 10.96 22.27 -0.62
C SER A 71 9.96 23.25 0.03
N LEU A 72 9.99 23.36 1.36
CA LEU A 72 9.21 24.34 2.10
C LEU A 72 9.60 25.76 1.70
N LEU A 73 10.91 26.07 1.67
CA LEU A 73 11.42 27.37 1.24
C LEU A 73 10.92 27.74 -0.16
N SER A 74 11.00 26.82 -1.13
CA SER A 74 10.53 27.06 -2.50
C SER A 74 9.03 27.37 -2.54
N THR A 75 8.23 26.72 -1.69
CA THR A 75 6.79 26.94 -1.58
C THR A 75 6.48 28.31 -0.98
N LEU A 76 7.21 28.70 0.07
CA LEU A 76 7.09 30.01 0.71
C LEU A 76 7.50 31.15 -0.24
N GLN A 77 8.60 30.98 -1.00
CA GLN A 77 9.03 31.93 -2.01
C GLN A 77 7.98 32.10 -3.12
N ARG A 78 7.34 31.02 -3.56
CA ARG A 78 6.23 31.07 -4.52
C ARG A 78 5.03 31.83 -3.94
N LEU A 79 4.65 31.57 -2.69
CA LEU A 79 3.58 32.31 -2.00
C LEU A 79 3.92 33.80 -1.86
N LEU A 80 5.18 34.13 -1.58
CA LEU A 80 5.64 35.51 -1.49
C LEU A 80 5.50 36.24 -2.83
N ALA A 81 5.94 35.61 -3.93
CA ALA A 81 5.77 36.15 -5.27
C ALA A 81 4.30 36.40 -5.63
N LEU A 82 3.40 35.45 -5.31
CA LEU A 82 1.96 35.61 -5.50
C LEU A 82 1.38 36.75 -4.65
N SER A 83 1.86 36.94 -3.42
CA SER A 83 1.41 38.04 -2.55
C SER A 83 1.76 39.42 -3.10
N HIS A 84 2.93 39.55 -3.75
CA HIS A 84 3.34 40.79 -4.40
C HIS A 84 2.50 41.09 -5.64
N GLN A 85 2.17 40.08 -6.45
CA GLN A 85 1.27 40.23 -7.61
C GLN A 85 -0.15 40.65 -7.21
N CYS A 86 -0.61 40.20 -6.04
CA CYS A 86 -1.88 40.62 -5.45
C CYS A 86 -1.92 42.07 -4.93
N SER A 87 -0.73 42.65 -4.69
CA SER A 87 -0.57 44.02 -4.17
C SER A 87 -0.38 45.06 -5.28
N SER A 88 0.00 44.63 -6.50
CA SER A 88 0.12 45.49 -7.67
C SER A 88 -1.23 45.69 -8.37
N THR A 89 -1.67 46.95 -8.46
CA THR A 89 -2.98 47.39 -8.97
C THR A 89 -3.18 47.21 -10.49
N SER A 90 -2.21 46.65 -11.22
CA SER A 90 -2.32 46.38 -12.66
C SER A 90 -2.91 44.98 -12.90
N SER A 91 -3.72 44.87 -13.96
CA SER A 91 -4.27 43.62 -14.52
C SER A 91 -3.43 42.37 -14.19
N LEU A 92 -3.99 41.44 -13.40
CA LEU A 92 -3.31 40.19 -13.03
C LEU A 92 -2.75 39.48 -14.27
N PRO A 93 -1.44 39.21 -14.34
CA PRO A 93 -0.84 38.46 -15.44
C PRO A 93 -1.50 37.07 -15.51
N GLY A 94 -2.09 36.71 -16.66
CA GLY A 94 -2.68 35.38 -16.87
C GLY A 94 -4.12 35.18 -16.38
N GLY A 95 -4.75 36.21 -15.79
CA GLY A 95 -6.18 36.19 -15.43
C GLY A 95 -6.50 35.60 -14.05
N LYS A 96 -7.72 35.89 -13.55
CA LYS A 96 -8.15 35.55 -12.18
C LYS A 96 -8.19 34.04 -11.90
N LEU A 97 -8.53 33.23 -12.89
CA LEU A 97 -8.64 31.77 -12.73
C LEU A 97 -7.28 31.09 -12.59
N LEU A 98 -6.28 31.51 -13.40
CA LEU A 98 -4.93 30.98 -13.31
C LEU A 98 -4.33 31.29 -11.94
N PHE A 99 -4.46 32.54 -11.49
CA PHE A 99 -3.99 32.96 -10.19
C PHE A 99 -4.65 32.18 -9.04
N GLN A 100 -5.96 31.93 -9.13
CA GLN A 100 -6.67 31.11 -8.16
C GLN A 100 -6.13 29.68 -8.12
N SER A 101 -5.88 29.07 -9.28
CA SER A 101 -5.28 27.74 -9.38
C SER A 101 -3.88 27.71 -8.76
N ASP A 102 -3.03 28.69 -9.08
CA ASP A 102 -1.66 28.77 -8.54
C ASP A 102 -1.65 28.93 -7.01
N LEU A 103 -2.56 29.74 -6.49
CA LEU A 103 -2.74 29.93 -5.05
C LEU A 103 -3.22 28.65 -4.36
N ASP A 104 -4.13 27.90 -4.99
CA ASP A 104 -4.65 26.64 -4.46
C ASP A 104 -3.58 25.54 -4.48
N ILE A 105 -2.78 25.45 -5.54
CA ILE A 105 -1.63 24.54 -5.62
C ILE A 105 -0.60 24.89 -4.53
N ALA A 106 -0.30 26.17 -4.32
CA ALA A 106 0.62 26.60 -3.27
C ALA A 106 0.08 26.33 -1.86
N SER A 107 -1.22 26.56 -1.64
CA SER A 107 -1.90 26.27 -0.37
C SER A 107 -1.94 24.78 -0.06
N SER A 108 -2.17 23.93 -1.07
CA SER A 108 -2.12 22.47 -0.92
C SER A 108 -0.70 22.00 -0.62
N SER A 109 0.30 22.55 -1.31
CA SER A 109 1.69 22.22 -1.04
C SER A 109 2.11 22.62 0.38
N LEU A 110 1.73 23.80 0.86
CA LEU A 110 1.98 24.22 2.24
C LEU A 110 1.31 23.29 3.26
N SER A 111 0.08 22.83 2.98
CA SER A 111 -0.60 21.84 3.82
C SER A 111 0.16 20.52 3.91
N ASN A 112 0.75 20.05 2.81
CA ASN A 112 1.55 18.82 2.82
C ASN A 112 2.83 19.01 3.67
N HIS A 113 3.54 20.12 3.52
CA HIS A 113 4.72 20.39 4.35
C HIS A 113 4.39 20.50 5.85
N LEU A 114 3.23 21.08 6.19
CA LEU A 114 2.75 21.13 7.57
C LEU A 114 2.47 19.73 8.11
N HIS A 115 1.84 18.88 7.30
CA HIS A 115 1.59 17.48 7.67
C HIS A 115 2.90 16.71 7.87
N ASP A 116 3.87 16.85 6.95
CA ASP A 116 5.18 16.20 7.04
C ASP A 116 5.96 16.65 8.28
N LEU A 117 5.90 17.95 8.63
CA LEU A 117 6.51 18.48 9.85
C LEU A 117 5.83 17.97 11.12
N ASP A 118 4.50 17.96 11.16
CA ASP A 118 3.75 17.40 12.30
C ASP A 118 4.08 15.91 12.50
N LEU A 119 4.19 15.16 11.40
CA LEU A 119 4.56 13.74 11.43
C LEU A 119 5.97 13.52 11.97
N LEU A 120 6.95 14.32 11.52
CA LEU A 120 8.32 14.28 12.03
C LEU A 120 8.41 14.62 13.52
N LEU A 121 7.61 15.58 14.00
CA LEU A 121 7.59 15.97 15.41
C LEU A 121 6.96 14.88 16.28
N ARG A 122 5.87 14.27 15.83
CA ARG A 122 5.15 13.21 16.58
C ARG A 122 5.88 11.89 16.62
N SER A 123 6.64 11.55 15.58
CA SER A 123 7.35 10.27 15.50
C SER A 123 8.54 10.15 16.46
N GLY A 124 8.97 11.26 17.08
CA GLY A 124 10.11 11.26 18.01
C GLY A 124 11.48 11.11 17.33
N VAL A 125 11.52 11.03 16.00
CA VAL A 125 12.72 10.85 15.16
C VAL A 125 13.75 11.98 15.35
N LEU A 126 13.32 13.15 15.84
CA LEU A 126 14.20 14.29 16.12
C LEU A 126 14.84 14.27 17.52
N HIS A 127 14.44 13.33 18.39
CA HIS A 127 14.88 13.27 19.79
C HIS A 127 15.87 12.13 20.06
N GLN A 128 15.92 11.09 19.23
CA GLN A 128 16.82 9.95 19.40
C GLN A 128 17.96 9.95 18.38
N SER A 129 19.21 9.86 18.86
CA SER A 129 20.42 9.83 18.01
C SER A 129 20.44 8.66 17.02
N ASN A 130 19.83 7.54 17.40
CA ASN A 130 19.69 6.35 16.56
C ASN A 130 18.70 6.54 15.40
N ALA A 131 17.91 7.62 15.35
CA ALA A 131 17.01 7.91 14.25
C ALA A 131 17.70 8.65 13.09
N ILE A 132 18.99 8.95 13.20
CA ILE A 132 19.78 9.49 12.06
C ILE A 132 20.15 8.35 11.09
N ILE A 133 20.45 7.16 11.63
CA ILE A 133 20.79 5.95 10.88
C ILE A 133 19.77 4.87 11.23
N LEU A 134 19.05 4.33 10.24
CA LEU A 134 18.17 3.17 10.41
C LEU A 134 18.92 2.02 11.09
N SER A 135 18.80 1.92 12.41
CA SER A 135 19.48 0.94 13.24
C SER A 135 18.45 -0.08 13.69
N HIS A 136 18.67 -1.33 13.28
CA HIS A 136 17.71 -2.39 13.59
C HIS A 136 17.73 -2.68 15.09
N PRO A 137 16.55 -2.86 15.71
CA PRO A 137 16.48 -3.33 17.09
C PRO A 137 17.21 -4.68 17.20
N GLY A 138 18.02 -4.83 18.24
CA GLY A 138 18.81 -6.05 18.46
C GLY A 138 17.94 -7.23 18.88
N PRO A 139 18.47 -8.48 18.80
CA PRO A 139 17.78 -9.67 19.29
C PRO A 139 17.69 -9.60 20.83
N GLY A 140 16.62 -9.01 21.35
CA GLY A 140 16.42 -8.73 22.78
C GLY A 140 15.93 -7.31 23.10
N SER A 141 15.78 -6.45 22.10
CA SER A 141 15.17 -5.12 22.25
C SER A 141 13.75 -5.20 22.78
N GLY A 142 13.36 -4.20 23.59
CA GLY A 142 12.03 -4.14 24.17
C GLY A 142 10.96 -3.90 23.12
N LYS A 143 9.69 -4.16 23.47
CA LYS A 143 8.55 -3.86 22.58
C LYS A 143 8.51 -2.38 22.21
N GLU A 144 8.83 -1.48 23.14
CA GLU A 144 8.84 -0.03 22.93
C GLU A 144 9.87 0.40 21.88
N ASP A 145 11.07 -0.19 21.89
CA ASP A 145 12.11 0.09 20.88
C ASP A 145 11.63 -0.31 19.48
N LEU A 146 10.92 -1.43 19.37
CA LEU A 146 10.36 -1.90 18.11
C LEU A 146 9.21 -1.00 17.62
N ILE A 147 8.36 -0.50 18.52
CA ILE A 147 7.30 0.47 18.17
C ILE A 147 7.93 1.75 17.62
N PHE A 148 8.92 2.30 18.33
CA PHE A 148 9.65 3.48 17.87
C PHE A 148 10.29 3.24 16.49
N PHE A 149 10.93 2.09 16.30
CA PHE A 149 11.52 1.72 15.01
C PHE A 149 10.47 1.68 13.90
N ILE A 150 9.28 1.12 14.17
CA ILE A 150 8.16 1.12 13.21
C ILE A 150 7.73 2.56 12.89
N HIS A 151 7.57 3.42 13.89
CA HIS A 151 7.22 4.84 13.67
C HIS A 151 8.29 5.58 12.84
N ASP A 152 9.58 5.33 13.08
CA ASP A 152 10.68 5.88 12.26
C ASP A 152 10.60 5.38 10.81
N LEU A 153 10.36 4.07 10.61
CA LEU A 153 10.20 3.50 9.27
C LEU A 153 9.06 4.17 8.51
N PHE A 154 7.86 4.27 9.10
CA PHE A 154 6.72 4.90 8.43
C PHE A 154 6.93 6.39 8.20
N THR A 155 7.62 7.09 9.11
CA THR A 155 8.02 8.48 8.91
C THR A 155 8.91 8.66 7.69
N ARG A 156 9.91 7.79 7.52
CA ARG A 156 10.77 7.78 6.32
C ARG A 156 10.03 7.37 5.06
N LEU A 157 9.03 6.49 5.16
CA LEU A 157 8.18 6.13 4.03
C LEU A 157 7.34 7.32 3.56
N GLN A 158 6.80 8.10 4.50
CA GLN A 158 5.90 9.22 4.22
C GLN A 158 6.67 10.47 3.76
N VAL A 159 7.68 10.87 4.52
CA VAL A 159 8.40 12.14 4.30
C VAL A 159 9.67 11.96 3.44
N GLY A 160 10.26 10.76 3.47
CA GLY A 160 11.55 10.51 2.84
C GLY A 160 11.50 10.51 1.31
N GLY A 161 12.60 10.94 0.70
CA GLY A 161 12.85 10.72 -0.72
C GLY A 161 12.97 9.24 -1.08
N VAL A 162 13.07 8.94 -2.38
CA VAL A 162 13.10 7.58 -2.94
C VAL A 162 14.03 6.62 -2.20
N GLU A 163 15.26 7.05 -1.93
CA GLU A 163 16.25 6.20 -1.23
C GLU A 163 15.87 5.90 0.22
N PHE A 164 15.24 6.85 0.92
CA PHE A 164 14.74 6.63 2.27
C PHE A 164 13.54 5.69 2.27
N LYS A 165 12.62 5.84 1.30
CA LYS A 165 11.48 4.92 1.15
C LYS A 165 11.96 3.50 0.88
N ARG A 166 12.91 3.33 -0.04
CA ARG A 166 13.50 2.03 -0.36
C ARG A 166 14.15 1.37 0.85
N LYS A 167 15.05 2.07 1.56
CA LYS A 167 15.71 1.53 2.77
C LYS A 167 14.72 1.22 3.89
N ALA A 168 13.69 2.06 4.05
CA ALA A 168 12.64 1.83 5.04
C ALA A 168 11.82 0.58 4.69
N LEU A 169 11.45 0.37 3.42
CA LEU A 169 10.77 -0.84 2.99
C LEU A 169 11.64 -2.09 3.14
N GLU A 170 12.94 -2.03 2.81
CA GLU A 170 13.88 -3.13 3.03
C GLU A 170 13.93 -3.54 4.51
N SER A 171 14.04 -2.54 5.39
CA SER A 171 14.05 -2.74 6.84
C SER A 171 12.70 -3.29 7.35
N LEU A 172 11.59 -2.80 6.81
CA LEU A 172 10.24 -3.28 7.12
C LEU A 172 10.07 -4.75 6.73
N LEU A 173 10.51 -5.12 5.53
CA LEU A 173 10.48 -6.51 5.07
C LEU A 173 11.37 -7.41 5.94
N GLN A 174 12.52 -6.92 6.40
CA GLN A 174 13.39 -7.68 7.27
C GLN A 174 12.72 -8.00 8.61
N ILE A 175 12.07 -7.02 9.26
CA ILE A 175 11.40 -7.28 10.54
C ILE A 175 10.21 -8.24 10.36
N LEU A 176 9.43 -8.05 9.28
CA LEU A 176 8.26 -8.89 8.97
C LEU A 176 8.64 -10.36 8.71
N ASN A 177 9.83 -10.61 8.13
CA ASN A 177 10.32 -11.96 7.90
C ASN A 177 11.00 -12.58 9.13
N THR A 178 11.44 -11.77 10.09
CA THR A 178 12.21 -12.26 11.26
C THR A 178 11.30 -12.74 12.39
N ASP A 179 10.23 -12.00 12.70
CA ASP A 179 9.30 -12.35 13.78
C ASP A 179 7.84 -12.19 13.34
N ARG A 180 7.04 -13.25 13.46
CA ARG A 180 5.59 -13.19 13.19
C ARG A 180 4.86 -12.19 14.08
N LYS A 181 5.33 -11.93 15.30
CA LYS A 181 4.72 -10.93 16.20
C LYS A 181 4.94 -9.51 15.72
N SER A 182 6.01 -9.26 14.94
CA SER A 182 6.27 -7.94 14.36
C SER A 182 5.16 -7.51 13.40
N ALA A 183 4.51 -8.44 12.70
CA ALA A 183 3.43 -8.14 11.77
C ALA A 183 2.20 -7.51 12.46
N SER A 184 1.79 -8.04 13.63
CA SER A 184 0.70 -7.45 14.42
C SER A 184 1.07 -6.05 14.91
N LEU A 185 2.33 -5.86 15.32
CA LEU A 185 2.80 -4.54 15.77
C LEU A 185 2.88 -3.54 14.62
N VAL A 186 3.39 -3.94 13.46
CA VAL A 186 3.44 -3.12 12.25
C VAL A 186 2.03 -2.75 11.79
N ALA A 187 1.07 -3.66 11.87
CA ALA A 187 -0.30 -3.35 11.48
C ALA A 187 -0.97 -2.35 12.45
N LYS A 188 -0.68 -2.44 13.75
CA LYS A 188 -1.24 -1.54 14.78
C LYS A 188 -0.61 -0.16 14.79
N GLU A 189 0.71 -0.13 14.75
CA GLU A 189 1.51 1.08 14.99
C GLU A 189 1.93 1.75 13.68
N GLY A 190 1.93 0.99 12.58
CA GLY A 190 2.27 1.48 11.25
C GLY A 190 1.08 2.07 10.51
N ASN A 191 1.37 2.98 9.59
CA ASN A 191 0.37 3.55 8.70
C ASN A 191 0.13 2.62 7.49
N VAL A 192 -0.68 1.58 7.69
CA VAL A 192 -1.00 0.58 6.65
C VAL A 192 -1.67 1.23 5.43
N GLY A 193 -2.52 2.24 5.62
CA GLY A 193 -3.13 3.00 4.52
C GLY A 193 -2.08 3.65 3.60
N TYR A 194 -1.02 4.24 4.18
CA TYR A 194 0.09 4.77 3.38
C TYR A 194 0.84 3.65 2.65
N LEU A 195 1.07 2.50 3.29
CA LEU A 195 1.69 1.35 2.63
C LEU A 195 0.86 0.85 1.43
N ILE A 196 -0.47 0.87 1.54
CA ILE A 196 -1.38 0.57 0.43
C ILE A 196 -1.29 1.64 -0.67
N SER A 197 -1.18 2.93 -0.32
CA SER A 197 -1.00 4.00 -1.31
C SER A 197 0.29 3.86 -2.13
N LEU A 198 1.33 3.22 -1.58
CA LEU A 198 2.56 2.91 -2.31
C LEU A 198 2.37 1.89 -3.43
N LEU A 199 1.23 1.19 -3.48
CA LEU A 199 0.89 0.23 -4.53
C LEU A 199 0.48 0.90 -5.86
N ASP A 200 0.15 2.18 -5.83
CA ASP A 200 -0.29 2.95 -6.99
C ASP A 200 0.76 3.02 -8.10
N PHE A 201 0.29 3.08 -9.36
CA PHE A 201 1.11 3.14 -10.57
C PHE A 201 1.99 4.39 -10.67
N THR A 202 1.70 5.42 -9.88
CA THR A 202 2.49 6.66 -9.81
C THR A 202 3.83 6.45 -9.09
N ASN A 203 3.95 5.40 -8.29
CA ASN A 203 5.15 5.10 -7.53
C ASN A 203 6.17 4.32 -8.36
N GLN A 204 7.44 4.40 -7.94
CA GLN A 204 8.52 3.70 -8.63
C GLN A 204 8.34 2.17 -8.56
N PRO A 205 8.67 1.41 -9.62
CA PRO A 205 8.46 -0.03 -9.67
C PRO A 205 9.06 -0.79 -8.48
N LEU A 206 10.29 -0.44 -8.08
CA LEU A 206 10.98 -1.08 -6.96
C LEU A 206 10.24 -0.85 -5.62
N ILE A 207 9.77 0.38 -5.39
CA ILE A 207 9.01 0.73 -4.18
C ILE A 207 7.69 -0.04 -4.16
N ARG A 208 7.00 -0.14 -5.30
CA ARG A 208 5.74 -0.90 -5.42
C ARG A 208 5.94 -2.39 -5.12
N GLU A 209 7.03 -2.98 -5.63
CA GLU A 209 7.37 -4.38 -5.41
C GLU A 209 7.67 -4.70 -3.94
N GLN A 210 8.42 -3.82 -3.28
CA GLN A 210 8.70 -3.95 -1.85
C GLN A 210 7.46 -3.71 -0.99
N ALA A 211 6.64 -2.72 -1.36
CA ALA A 211 5.38 -2.41 -0.66
C ALA A 211 4.39 -3.57 -0.76
N ILE A 212 4.17 -4.15 -1.94
CA ILE A 212 3.26 -5.30 -2.07
C ILE A 212 3.79 -6.53 -1.34
N SER A 213 5.11 -6.72 -1.30
CA SER A 213 5.71 -7.79 -0.52
C SER A 213 5.41 -7.62 0.97
N ALA A 214 5.48 -6.40 1.49
CA ALA A 214 5.15 -6.11 2.88
C ALA A 214 3.64 -6.31 3.16
N VAL A 215 2.77 -5.81 2.29
CA VAL A 215 1.30 -6.01 2.40
C VAL A 215 0.94 -7.50 2.34
N SER A 216 1.57 -8.25 1.44
CA SER A 216 1.37 -9.70 1.31
C SER A 216 1.76 -10.47 2.56
N ILE A 217 2.91 -10.14 3.16
CA ILE A 217 3.33 -10.75 4.43
C ILE A 217 2.38 -10.37 5.56
N LEU A 218 1.98 -9.09 5.67
CA LEU A 218 1.04 -8.64 6.69
C LEU A 218 -0.31 -9.35 6.58
N ALA A 219 -0.88 -9.45 5.38
CA ALA A 219 -2.16 -10.12 5.14
C ALA A 219 -2.12 -11.61 5.53
N ALA A 220 -1.00 -12.30 5.23
CA ALA A 220 -0.80 -13.71 5.52
C ALA A 220 -0.37 -14.01 6.97
N SER A 221 -0.11 -12.98 7.79
CA SER A 221 0.48 -13.17 9.12
C SER A 221 -0.54 -13.50 10.20
N ASN A 222 -1.59 -12.67 10.34
CA ASN A 222 -2.62 -12.81 11.37
C ASN A 222 -3.91 -12.08 10.96
N ASP A 223 -5.02 -12.40 11.62
CA ASP A 223 -6.36 -11.88 11.27
C ASP A 223 -6.49 -10.38 11.53
N GLU A 224 -5.83 -9.86 12.56
CA GLU A 224 -5.86 -8.43 12.90
C GLU A 224 -5.18 -7.58 11.82
N SER A 225 -3.98 -7.98 11.36
CA SER A 225 -3.29 -7.34 10.24
C SER A 225 -4.11 -7.40 8.95
N ARG A 226 -4.79 -8.52 8.71
CA ARG A 226 -5.67 -8.72 7.56
C ARG A 226 -6.85 -7.76 7.57
N ASN A 227 -7.51 -7.60 8.72
CA ASN A 227 -8.67 -6.72 8.86
C ASN A 227 -8.28 -5.26 8.68
N ILE A 228 -7.14 -4.84 9.22
CA ILE A 228 -6.62 -3.48 9.00
C ILE A 228 -6.35 -3.23 7.51
N ILE A 229 -5.74 -4.18 6.79
CA ILE A 229 -5.51 -4.03 5.34
C ILE A 229 -6.84 -3.93 4.57
N PHE A 230 -7.85 -4.68 4.99
CA PHE A 230 -9.17 -4.65 4.37
C PHE A 230 -9.89 -3.30 4.63
N GLU A 231 -9.89 -2.83 5.88
CA GLU A 231 -10.49 -1.55 6.30
C GLU A 231 -9.84 -0.35 5.59
N GLU A 232 -8.52 -0.40 5.37
CA GLU A 232 -7.78 0.62 4.61
C GLU A 232 -7.97 0.52 3.08
N GLY A 233 -8.90 -0.32 2.60
CA GLY A 233 -9.22 -0.44 1.17
C GLY A 233 -8.17 -1.17 0.34
N GLY A 234 -7.37 -2.04 0.98
CA GLY A 234 -6.31 -2.80 0.32
C GLY A 234 -6.80 -3.74 -0.77
N LEU A 235 -7.99 -4.34 -0.61
CA LEU A 235 -8.51 -5.34 -1.56
C LEU A 235 -8.64 -4.80 -2.99
N GLY A 236 -9.18 -3.59 -3.16
CA GLY A 236 -9.32 -2.97 -4.48
C GLY A 236 -7.98 -2.72 -5.18
N HIS A 237 -6.97 -2.25 -4.43
CA HIS A 237 -5.62 -2.04 -4.95
C HIS A 237 -4.96 -3.37 -5.36
N LEU A 238 -5.13 -4.41 -4.55
CA LEU A 238 -4.58 -5.73 -4.81
C LEU A 238 -5.23 -6.38 -6.05
N LEU A 239 -6.54 -6.29 -6.21
CA LEU A 239 -7.25 -6.79 -7.41
C LEU A 239 -6.75 -6.09 -8.67
N ARG A 240 -6.59 -4.76 -8.63
CA ARG A 240 -6.04 -4.00 -9.75
C ARG A 240 -4.62 -4.45 -10.11
N ILE A 241 -3.78 -4.73 -9.11
CA ILE A 241 -2.43 -5.26 -9.34
C ILE A 241 -2.48 -6.67 -9.92
N LEU A 242 -3.38 -7.52 -9.45
CA LEU A 242 -3.54 -8.87 -9.98
C LEU A 242 -3.91 -8.85 -11.47
N GLU A 243 -4.72 -7.87 -11.89
CA GLU A 243 -5.10 -7.67 -13.28
C GLU A 243 -3.94 -7.12 -14.12
N THR A 244 -3.30 -6.03 -13.69
CA THR A 244 -2.43 -5.19 -14.54
C THR A 244 -0.95 -5.20 -14.16
N GLY A 245 -0.58 -5.83 -13.05
CA GLY A 245 0.79 -5.88 -12.53
C GLY A 245 1.72 -6.83 -13.30
N SER A 246 3.03 -6.71 -13.05
CA SER A 246 4.02 -7.69 -13.49
C SER A 246 3.87 -9.00 -12.70
N MET A 247 4.44 -10.10 -13.21
CA MET A 247 4.31 -11.42 -12.59
C MET A 247 4.66 -11.45 -11.09
N PRO A 248 5.78 -10.85 -10.62
CA PRO A 248 6.09 -10.84 -9.18
C PRO A 248 5.03 -10.09 -8.35
N LEU A 249 4.46 -9.01 -8.90
CA LEU A 249 3.40 -8.26 -8.24
C LEU A 249 2.10 -9.07 -8.20
N LYS A 250 1.75 -9.76 -9.28
CA LYS A 250 0.56 -10.62 -9.34
C LYS A 250 0.62 -11.76 -8.33
N GLU A 251 1.80 -12.37 -8.16
CA GLU A 251 2.01 -13.42 -7.16
C GLU A 251 1.76 -12.92 -5.74
N LYS A 252 2.37 -11.79 -5.37
CA LYS A 252 2.18 -11.18 -4.05
C LYS A 252 0.74 -10.69 -3.84
N ALA A 253 0.11 -10.15 -4.87
CA ALA A 253 -1.29 -9.75 -4.84
C ALA A 253 -2.20 -10.94 -4.59
N ALA A 254 -2.02 -12.05 -5.32
CA ALA A 254 -2.84 -13.25 -5.17
C ALA A 254 -2.73 -13.83 -3.76
N ILE A 255 -1.51 -13.90 -3.19
CA ILE A 255 -1.29 -14.33 -1.80
C ILE A 255 -2.07 -13.45 -0.82
N ALA A 256 -1.97 -12.13 -0.98
CA ALA A 256 -2.65 -11.17 -0.11
C ALA A 256 -4.17 -11.27 -0.21
N ILE A 257 -4.71 -11.40 -1.44
CA ILE A 257 -6.15 -11.53 -1.70
C ILE A 257 -6.68 -12.83 -1.09
N GLU A 258 -6.02 -13.97 -1.31
CA GLU A 258 -6.44 -15.23 -0.69
C GLU A 258 -6.48 -15.11 0.83
N ALA A 259 -5.47 -14.48 1.43
CA ALA A 259 -5.42 -14.27 2.87
C ALA A 259 -6.59 -13.40 3.34
N ILE A 260 -6.84 -12.24 2.71
CA ILE A 260 -7.96 -11.32 3.05
C ILE A 260 -9.31 -12.02 2.98
N ILE A 261 -9.53 -12.80 1.94
CA ILE A 261 -10.78 -13.53 1.67
C ILE A 261 -10.86 -14.84 2.45
N GLY A 262 -9.79 -15.25 3.13
CA GLY A 262 -9.84 -16.33 4.12
C GLY A 262 -10.71 -15.98 5.33
N ASP A 263 -11.00 -14.70 5.55
CA ASP A 263 -12.04 -14.28 6.49
C ASP A 263 -13.42 -14.35 5.79
N PRO A 264 -14.38 -15.15 6.30
CA PRO A 264 -15.71 -15.26 5.71
C PRO A 264 -16.46 -13.92 5.65
N ASP A 265 -16.17 -12.98 6.55
CA ASP A 265 -16.83 -11.66 6.58
C ASP A 265 -16.37 -10.75 5.43
N ASN A 266 -15.23 -11.07 4.79
CA ASN A 266 -14.69 -10.30 3.67
C ASN A 266 -15.11 -10.86 2.30
N GLY A 267 -15.73 -12.06 2.27
CA GLY A 267 -16.02 -12.76 1.02
C GLY A 267 -16.85 -11.95 0.03
N TRP A 268 -17.92 -11.28 0.51
CA TRP A 268 -18.82 -10.42 -0.28
C TRP A 268 -18.07 -9.34 -1.08
N ALA A 269 -16.95 -8.85 -0.55
CA ALA A 269 -16.22 -7.73 -1.12
C ALA A 269 -15.62 -8.07 -2.50
N ILE A 270 -15.28 -9.34 -2.77
CA ILE A 270 -14.79 -9.75 -4.10
C ILE A 270 -15.81 -9.42 -5.18
N SER A 271 -17.09 -9.71 -4.95
CA SER A 271 -18.13 -9.38 -5.91
C SER A 271 -18.32 -7.86 -6.03
N ALA A 272 -18.33 -7.14 -4.90
CA ALA A 272 -18.48 -5.69 -4.88
C ALA A 272 -17.39 -4.93 -5.64
N TYR A 273 -16.14 -5.41 -5.60
CA TYR A 273 -15.01 -4.84 -6.34
C TYR A 273 -14.86 -5.39 -7.77
N GLY A 274 -15.77 -6.24 -8.24
CA GLY A 274 -15.66 -6.88 -9.55
C GLY A 274 -14.49 -7.87 -9.67
N GLY A 275 -14.02 -8.40 -8.54
CA GLY A 275 -12.84 -9.26 -8.46
C GLY A 275 -13.05 -10.69 -8.96
N VAL A 276 -14.31 -11.12 -9.20
CA VAL A 276 -14.60 -12.49 -9.69
C VAL A 276 -13.92 -12.75 -11.03
N SER A 277 -14.11 -11.87 -12.01
CA SER A 277 -13.52 -11.99 -13.34
C SER A 277 -11.99 -11.91 -13.28
N VAL A 278 -11.44 -11.03 -12.43
CA VAL A 278 -10.00 -10.89 -12.21
C VAL A 278 -9.38 -12.17 -11.66
N LEU A 279 -10.03 -12.82 -10.68
CA LEU A 279 -9.57 -14.08 -10.12
C LEU A 279 -9.63 -15.23 -11.14
N ILE A 280 -10.71 -15.29 -11.92
CA ILE A 280 -10.86 -16.31 -12.98
C ILE A 280 -9.77 -16.15 -14.05
N GLU A 281 -9.47 -14.92 -14.46
CA GLU A 281 -8.39 -14.64 -15.42
C GLU A 281 -7.01 -14.98 -14.84
N ALA A 282 -6.78 -14.66 -13.56
CA ALA A 282 -5.56 -15.06 -12.85
C ALA A 282 -5.38 -16.59 -12.80
N CYS A 283 -6.47 -17.35 -12.69
CA CYS A 283 -6.44 -18.81 -12.81
C CYS A 283 -6.10 -19.30 -14.23
N ARG A 284 -6.54 -18.60 -15.29
CA ARG A 284 -6.26 -18.99 -16.68
C ARG A 284 -4.81 -18.75 -17.07
N CYS A 285 -4.29 -17.56 -16.78
CA CYS A 285 -3.04 -17.06 -17.37
C CYS A 285 -1.94 -16.72 -16.36
N GLY A 286 -2.14 -16.97 -15.06
CA GLY A 286 -1.17 -16.68 -14.00
C GLY A 286 0.03 -17.64 -13.96
N SER A 287 1.06 -17.28 -13.19
CA SER A 287 2.11 -18.24 -12.81
C SER A 287 1.54 -19.33 -11.91
N GLN A 288 2.28 -20.42 -11.70
CA GLN A 288 1.87 -21.49 -10.77
C GLN A 288 1.49 -20.94 -9.39
N VAL A 289 2.26 -19.98 -8.86
CA VAL A 289 1.96 -19.31 -7.59
C VAL A 289 0.67 -18.50 -7.69
N THR A 290 0.54 -17.67 -8.72
CA THR A 290 -0.67 -16.86 -8.94
C THR A 290 -1.92 -17.73 -9.06
N GLN A 291 -1.87 -18.80 -9.85
CA GLN A 291 -2.97 -19.75 -10.04
C GLN A 291 -3.34 -20.44 -8.72
N THR A 292 -2.35 -20.89 -7.94
CA THR A 292 -2.56 -21.56 -6.65
C THR A 292 -3.28 -20.66 -5.65
N HIS A 293 -2.92 -19.38 -5.59
CA HIS A 293 -3.54 -18.45 -4.67
C HIS A 293 -4.88 -17.90 -5.20
N ALA A 294 -5.01 -17.68 -6.51
CA ALA A 294 -6.26 -17.28 -7.13
C ALA A 294 -7.34 -18.35 -6.96
N VAL A 295 -7.02 -19.64 -7.18
CA VAL A 295 -7.99 -20.72 -6.95
C VAL A 295 -8.32 -20.87 -5.47
N GLY A 296 -7.38 -20.58 -4.57
CA GLY A 296 -7.64 -20.53 -3.13
C GLY A 296 -8.62 -19.43 -2.74
N ALA A 297 -8.46 -18.23 -3.32
CA ALA A 297 -9.42 -17.14 -3.13
C ALA A 297 -10.81 -17.51 -3.69
N ILE A 298 -10.88 -18.12 -4.87
CA ILE A 298 -12.14 -18.62 -5.46
C ILE A 298 -12.79 -19.68 -4.56
N ARG A 299 -12.01 -20.64 -4.04
CA ARG A 299 -12.48 -21.66 -3.09
C ARG A 299 -13.11 -21.02 -1.85
N ASN A 300 -12.49 -19.97 -1.31
CA ASN A 300 -13.00 -19.28 -0.12
C ASN A 300 -14.35 -18.58 -0.40
N VAL A 301 -14.50 -17.89 -1.54
CA VAL A 301 -15.79 -17.27 -1.91
C VAL A 301 -16.82 -18.24 -2.46
N ALA A 302 -16.41 -19.42 -2.93
CA ALA A 302 -17.33 -20.46 -3.37
C ALA A 302 -18.21 -20.97 -2.22
N GLY A 303 -17.86 -20.71 -0.96
CA GLY A 303 -18.72 -20.96 0.20
C GLY A 303 -19.81 -19.92 0.43
N VAL A 304 -19.73 -18.74 -0.20
CA VAL A 304 -20.64 -17.61 0.01
C VAL A 304 -21.78 -17.66 -1.00
N GLU A 305 -23.01 -17.91 -0.54
CA GLU A 305 -24.18 -18.15 -1.41
C GLU A 305 -24.41 -17.05 -2.45
N ASP A 306 -24.30 -15.79 -2.06
CA ASP A 306 -24.52 -14.65 -2.94
C ASP A 306 -23.49 -14.57 -4.10
N ILE A 307 -22.32 -15.19 -3.94
CA ILE A 307 -21.23 -15.15 -4.93
C ILE A 307 -21.25 -16.39 -5.83
N LYS A 308 -21.77 -17.53 -5.35
CA LYS A 308 -21.75 -18.81 -6.09
C LYS A 308 -22.36 -18.69 -7.48
N MET A 309 -23.48 -17.99 -7.62
CA MET A 309 -24.12 -17.81 -8.92
C MET A 309 -23.28 -16.93 -9.85
N ALA A 310 -22.69 -15.84 -9.34
CA ALA A 310 -21.78 -15.01 -10.13
C ALA A 310 -20.55 -15.80 -10.61
N LEU A 311 -20.00 -16.69 -9.77
CA LEU A 311 -18.91 -17.59 -10.19
C LEU A 311 -19.32 -18.52 -11.34
N ALA A 312 -20.55 -19.06 -11.29
CA ALA A 312 -21.06 -19.93 -12.34
C ALA A 312 -21.26 -19.17 -13.66
N GLU A 313 -21.86 -17.99 -13.60
CA GLU A 313 -22.14 -17.13 -14.75
C GLU A 313 -20.85 -16.65 -15.45
N GLU A 314 -19.80 -16.37 -14.68
CA GLU A 314 -18.47 -16.01 -15.19
C GLU A 314 -17.65 -17.23 -15.66
N GLY A 315 -18.22 -18.43 -15.61
CA GLY A 315 -17.60 -19.64 -16.13
C GLY A 315 -16.41 -20.14 -15.31
N VAL A 316 -16.52 -20.12 -13.97
CA VAL A 316 -15.46 -20.61 -13.09
C VAL A 316 -15.19 -22.11 -13.27
N VAL A 317 -16.24 -22.92 -13.48
CA VAL A 317 -16.16 -24.40 -13.43
C VAL A 317 -15.17 -24.98 -14.47
N PRO A 318 -15.24 -24.61 -15.77
CA PRO A 318 -14.25 -25.05 -16.75
C PRO A 318 -12.80 -24.71 -16.37
N VAL A 319 -12.58 -23.53 -15.77
CA VAL A 319 -11.25 -23.06 -15.38
C VAL A 319 -10.70 -23.89 -14.21
N ILE A 320 -11.53 -24.19 -13.22
CA ILE A 320 -11.12 -25.02 -12.08
C ILE A 320 -10.85 -26.45 -12.52
N ILE A 321 -11.68 -27.01 -13.41
CA ILE A 321 -11.45 -28.36 -13.97
C ILE A 321 -10.14 -28.40 -14.77
N HIS A 322 -9.83 -27.36 -15.53
CA HIS A 322 -8.53 -27.25 -16.20
C HIS A 322 -7.38 -27.28 -15.19
N LEU A 323 -7.46 -26.51 -14.10
CA LEU A 323 -6.44 -26.48 -13.05
C LEU A 323 -6.29 -27.81 -12.30
N ILE A 324 -7.34 -28.62 -12.18
CA ILE A 324 -7.23 -29.99 -11.63
C ILE A 324 -6.30 -30.85 -12.49
N VAL A 325 -6.27 -30.64 -13.81
CA VAL A 325 -5.48 -31.45 -14.73
C VAL A 325 -4.07 -30.88 -14.96
N SER A 326 -3.96 -29.55 -15.09
CA SER A 326 -2.71 -28.89 -15.51
C SER A 326 -1.99 -28.10 -14.41
N GLY A 327 -2.64 -27.87 -13.27
CA GLY A 327 -2.12 -27.06 -12.18
C GLY A 327 -0.96 -27.69 -11.41
N SER A 328 -0.30 -26.89 -10.56
CA SER A 328 0.63 -27.41 -9.55
C SER A 328 -0.13 -28.28 -8.53
N SER A 329 0.56 -29.17 -7.81
CA SER A 329 -0.09 -30.03 -6.79
C SER A 329 -0.91 -29.22 -5.77
N ALA A 330 -0.42 -28.05 -5.35
CA ALA A 330 -1.14 -27.16 -4.44
C ALA A 330 -2.35 -26.49 -5.10
N ALA A 331 -2.27 -26.14 -6.39
CA ALA A 331 -3.41 -25.62 -7.13
C ALA A 331 -4.47 -26.70 -7.36
N GLN A 332 -4.05 -27.93 -7.68
CA GLN A 332 -4.94 -29.07 -7.89
C GLN A 332 -5.73 -29.41 -6.63
N GLU A 333 -5.09 -29.42 -5.46
CA GLU A 333 -5.75 -29.65 -4.17
C GLU A 333 -6.83 -28.60 -3.91
N LYS A 334 -6.48 -27.31 -4.01
CA LYS A 334 -7.45 -26.21 -3.82
C LYS A 334 -8.56 -26.21 -4.87
N ALA A 335 -8.25 -26.60 -6.10
CA ALA A 335 -9.22 -26.71 -7.18
C ALA A 335 -10.22 -27.86 -6.90
N ALA A 336 -9.73 -29.01 -6.45
CA ALA A 336 -10.58 -30.13 -6.05
C ALA A 336 -11.50 -29.76 -4.88
N ASP A 337 -10.98 -29.06 -3.86
CA ASP A 337 -11.77 -28.49 -2.77
C ASP A 337 -12.86 -27.55 -3.29
N CYS A 338 -12.51 -26.64 -4.20
CA CYS A 338 -13.47 -25.72 -4.80
C CYS A 338 -14.60 -26.47 -5.53
N ILE A 339 -14.27 -27.50 -6.31
CA ILE A 339 -15.29 -28.34 -6.98
C ILE A 339 -16.17 -29.07 -5.97
N ALA A 340 -15.60 -29.58 -4.87
CA ALA A 340 -16.37 -30.22 -3.82
C ALA A 340 -17.40 -29.26 -3.18
N ILE A 341 -16.98 -28.03 -2.87
CA ILE A 341 -17.86 -26.97 -2.34
C ILE A 341 -18.99 -26.67 -3.34
N LEU A 342 -18.68 -26.44 -4.61
CA LEU A 342 -19.70 -26.18 -5.64
C LEU A 342 -20.66 -27.37 -5.82
N ALA A 343 -20.15 -28.60 -5.90
CA ALA A 343 -20.97 -29.81 -6.05
C ALA A 343 -21.94 -30.04 -4.86
N SER A 344 -21.53 -29.65 -3.66
CA SER A 344 -22.38 -29.69 -2.47
C SER A 344 -23.47 -28.62 -2.45
N SER A 345 -23.36 -27.58 -3.27
CA SER A 345 -24.25 -26.41 -3.26
C SER A 345 -25.55 -26.60 -4.05
N GLY A 346 -25.69 -27.66 -4.86
CA GLY A 346 -26.96 -27.95 -5.53
C GLY A 346 -26.84 -28.78 -6.81
N GLY A 347 -28.01 -29.13 -7.39
CA GLY A 347 -28.08 -29.90 -8.64
C GLY A 347 -27.46 -29.16 -9.83
N TYR A 348 -27.70 -27.85 -9.94
CA TYR A 348 -27.16 -27.00 -11.01
C TYR A 348 -25.63 -27.11 -11.15
N PHE A 349 -24.89 -26.97 -10.04
CA PHE A 349 -23.43 -27.10 -10.06
C PHE A 349 -22.97 -28.51 -10.40
N ARG A 350 -23.66 -29.55 -9.93
CA ARG A 350 -23.34 -30.94 -10.30
C ARG A 350 -23.52 -31.17 -11.79
N ASP A 351 -24.60 -30.69 -12.38
CA ASP A 351 -24.86 -30.81 -13.81
C ASP A 351 -23.78 -30.07 -14.62
N LEU A 352 -23.39 -28.87 -14.19
CA LEU A 352 -22.33 -28.08 -14.83
C LEU A 352 -20.96 -28.79 -14.75
N ILE A 353 -20.61 -29.35 -13.59
CA ILE A 353 -19.37 -30.12 -13.40
C ILE A 353 -19.35 -31.37 -14.31
N ILE A 354 -20.49 -32.05 -14.47
CA ILE A 354 -20.60 -33.22 -15.36
C ILE A 354 -20.46 -32.81 -16.82
N GLN A 355 -21.11 -31.71 -17.24
CA GLN A 355 -21.01 -31.18 -18.60
C GLN A 355 -19.56 -30.83 -18.98
N GLU A 356 -18.82 -30.24 -18.05
CA GLU A 356 -17.42 -29.85 -18.23
C GLU A 356 -16.41 -31.02 -18.03
N LYS A 357 -16.89 -32.27 -17.95
CA LYS A 357 -16.05 -33.46 -17.77
C LYS A 357 -15.20 -33.42 -16.48
N GLY A 358 -15.73 -32.80 -15.43
CA GLY A 358 -15.03 -32.66 -14.15
C GLY A 358 -14.73 -34.00 -13.47
N LEU A 359 -15.57 -35.01 -13.67
CA LEU A 359 -15.33 -36.36 -13.15
C LEU A 359 -14.04 -36.98 -13.72
N GLN A 360 -13.78 -36.79 -15.02
CA GLN A 360 -12.56 -37.28 -15.67
C GLN A 360 -11.32 -36.57 -15.12
N GLY A 361 -11.40 -35.25 -14.90
CA GLY A 361 -10.34 -34.47 -14.28
C GLY A 361 -10.01 -34.96 -12.86
N LEU A 362 -11.04 -35.17 -12.03
CA LEU A 362 -10.87 -35.71 -10.67
C LEU A 362 -10.30 -37.13 -10.66
N MET A 363 -10.72 -37.99 -11.59
CA MET A 363 -10.16 -39.34 -11.73
C MET A 363 -8.67 -39.31 -12.09
N HIS A 364 -8.26 -38.41 -12.97
CA HIS A 364 -6.84 -38.22 -13.32
C HIS A 364 -6.02 -37.80 -12.10
N LEU A 365 -6.53 -36.85 -11.31
CA LEU A 365 -5.88 -36.41 -10.07
C LEU A 365 -5.68 -37.57 -9.07
N ILE A 366 -6.70 -38.41 -8.88
CA ILE A 366 -6.60 -39.57 -7.97
C ILE A 366 -5.56 -40.59 -8.46
N GLN A 367 -5.44 -40.78 -9.77
CA GLN A 367 -4.47 -41.70 -10.37
C GLN A 367 -3.03 -41.21 -10.23
N ASP A 368 -2.81 -39.90 -10.18
CA ASP A 368 -1.49 -39.28 -10.05
C ASP A 368 -1.01 -39.15 -8.59
N LEU A 369 -1.88 -39.36 -7.59
CA LEU A 369 -1.49 -39.27 -6.17
C LEU A 369 -0.51 -40.39 -5.77
N PRO A 370 0.62 -40.07 -5.11
CA PRO A 370 1.61 -41.05 -4.66
C PRO A 370 1.04 -41.88 -3.49
N GLY A 371 0.30 -42.93 -3.83
CA GLY A 371 -0.38 -43.83 -2.89
C GLY A 371 -1.33 -44.81 -3.59
N PHE A 372 -1.87 -44.44 -4.77
CA PHE A 372 -2.70 -45.33 -5.59
C PHE A 372 -1.89 -46.23 -6.54
N GLY A 373 -0.59 -46.00 -6.67
CA GLY A 373 0.31 -46.75 -7.58
C GLY A 373 0.76 -48.14 -7.11
N TYR A 374 0.42 -48.58 -5.89
CA TYR A 374 0.83 -49.89 -5.37
C TYR A 374 -0.13 -51.06 -5.70
N ASN A 375 -1.11 -50.86 -6.59
CA ASN A 375 -1.92 -51.95 -7.14
C ASN A 375 -2.10 -51.82 -8.66
N ARG A 376 -1.01 -51.58 -9.39
CA ARG A 376 -0.93 -52.05 -10.79
C ARG A 376 -0.58 -53.54 -10.80
N THR A 377 -1.46 -54.38 -10.27
CA THR A 377 -1.53 -55.77 -10.75
C THR A 377 -2.36 -55.76 -12.02
N CYS A 378 -1.70 -56.11 -13.11
CA CYS A 378 -2.32 -56.48 -14.36
C CYS A 378 -3.52 -57.39 -14.11
N ILE A 379 -4.73 -56.86 -14.27
CA ILE A 379 -5.88 -57.66 -14.66
C ILE A 379 -6.01 -57.45 -16.17
N THR A 380 -5.15 -58.14 -16.92
CA THR A 380 -5.44 -58.48 -18.30
C THR A 380 -6.75 -59.27 -18.30
N CYS A 381 -7.79 -58.69 -18.86
CA CYS A 381 -8.91 -59.46 -19.38
C CYS A 381 -8.41 -60.26 -20.59
N THR A 382 -8.91 -61.48 -20.69
CA THR A 382 -8.76 -62.54 -21.71
C THR A 382 -7.41 -63.24 -21.81
#